data_AF-A0A2G0E622-F1
#
_entry.id   AF-A0A2G0E622-F1
#
_cell.length_a   1.000
_cell.length_b   1.000
_cell.length_c   1.000
_cell.angle_alpha   90.00
_cell.angle_beta   90.00
_cell.angle_gamma   90.00
#
_symmetry.space_group_name_H-M   'P 1'
#
loop_
_entity.id
_entity.type
_entity.pdbx_description
1 polymer ?
#
loop_
_entity_poly.entity_id
_entity_poly.type
_entity_poly.pdbx_seq_one_letter_code
_entity_poly.pdbx_strand_id
1 'polypeptide(L)'
;MFYFILILIIIGISYHFLSYFYAKKLVRAGVQRGYDWYEDTGHRLMDPAAVTSVEKKRQKLEEECESFWEQGIPKTIKSYDGLKLAGQMFIQPTQQNKWVICVHDYRSTGKRDMSHIGKRYAEKGFNVLIPDLRAHGES
;
A
#
# COMPACT_ATOMS: atom_id res chain seq x y z
N MET A 1 -49.43 -21.46 16.54
CA MET A 1 -48.97 -21.55 15.14
C MET A 1 -48.54 -20.19 14.58
N PHE A 2 -49.38 -19.15 14.62
CA PHE A 2 -49.00 -17.80 14.16
C PHE A 2 -47.75 -17.22 14.83
N TYR A 3 -47.68 -17.21 16.17
CA TYR A 3 -46.51 -16.73 16.90
C TYR A 3 -45.22 -17.50 16.59
N PHE A 4 -45.34 -18.81 16.34
CA PHE A 4 -44.20 -19.64 15.95
C PHE A 4 -43.65 -19.24 14.58
N ILE A 5 -44.53 -19.01 13.61
CA ILE A 5 -44.15 -18.51 12.27
C ILE A 5 -43.51 -17.12 12.39
N LEU A 6 -44.08 -16.24 13.22
CA LEU A 6 -43.53 -14.89 13.46
C LEU A 6 -42.11 -14.95 14.03
N ILE A 7 -41.87 -15.83 15.01
CA ILE A 7 -40.54 -16.03 15.62
C ILE A 7 -39.53 -16.49 14.56
N LEU A 8 -39.90 -17.45 13.71
CA LEU A 8 -39.01 -17.93 12.64
C LEU A 8 -38.65 -16.83 11.63
N ILE A 9 -39.61 -15.98 11.28
CA ILE A 9 -39.37 -14.82 10.39
C ILE A 9 -38.40 -13.84 11.04
N ILE A 10 -38.59 -13.53 12.33
CA ILE A 10 -37.69 -12.62 13.07
C ILE A 10 -36.27 -13.19 13.10
N ILE A 11 -36.12 -14.49 13.42
CA ILE A 11 -34.81 -15.15 13.42
C ILE A 11 -34.15 -15.08 12.03
N GLY A 12 -34.92 -15.33 10.96
CA GLY A 12 -34.42 -15.24 9.59
C GLY A 12 -33.92 -13.83 9.24
N ILE A 13 -34.68 -12.80 9.59
CA ILE A 13 -34.31 -11.39 9.37
C ILE A 13 -33.06 -11.04 10.18
N SER A 14 -33.01 -11.41 11.47
CA SER A 14 -31.86 -11.16 12.33
C SER A 14 -30.61 -11.87 11.82
N TYR A 15 -30.72 -13.12 11.38
CA TYR A 15 -29.61 -13.86 10.77
C TYR A 15 -29.10 -13.16 9.50
N HIS A 16 -30.01 -12.76 8.61
CA HIS A 16 -29.65 -12.08 7.37
C HIS A 16 -28.95 -10.73 7.64
N PHE A 17 -29.49 -9.92 8.56
CA PHE A 17 -28.90 -8.66 8.97
C PHE A 17 -27.49 -8.85 9.56
N LEU A 18 -27.34 -9.81 10.47
CA LEU A 18 -26.08 -10.09 11.13
C LEU A 18 -25.03 -10.61 10.15
N SER A 19 -25.42 -11.54 9.27
CA SER A 19 -24.57 -12.08 8.20
C SER A 19 -24.07 -10.96 7.28
N TYR A 20 -24.98 -10.10 6.80
CA TYR A 20 -24.61 -8.95 5.97
C TYR A 20 -23.67 -7.99 6.70
N PHE A 21 -23.94 -7.67 7.97
CA PHE A 21 -23.11 -6.79 8.78
C PHE A 21 -21.68 -7.33 8.94
N TYR A 22 -21.52 -8.61 9.31
CA TYR A 22 -20.20 -9.23 9.46
C TYR A 22 -19.47 -9.39 8.13
N ALA A 23 -20.16 -9.81 7.07
CA ALA A 23 -19.57 -9.90 5.73
C ALA A 23 -19.01 -8.54 5.29
N LYS A 24 -19.81 -7.47 5.44
CA LYS A 24 -19.37 -6.11 5.13
C LYS A 24 -18.17 -5.69 5.99
N LYS A 25 -18.18 -5.98 7.29
CA LYS A 25 -17.05 -5.69 8.19
C LYS A 25 -15.79 -6.44 7.76
N LEU A 26 -15.88 -7.72 7.41
CA LEU A 26 -14.75 -8.53 6.95
C LEU A 26 -14.20 -8.05 5.61
N VAL A 27 -15.07 -7.72 4.64
CA VAL A 27 -14.64 -7.15 3.35
C VAL A 27 -13.92 -5.82 3.57
N ARG A 28 -14.45 -4.95 4.43
CA ARG A 28 -13.80 -3.68 4.76
C ARG A 28 -12.45 -3.89 5.45
N ALA A 29 -12.37 -4.78 6.43
CA ALA A 29 -11.13 -5.06 7.14
C ALA A 29 -10.08 -5.74 6.25
N GLY A 30 -10.47 -6.72 5.45
CA GLY A 30 -9.54 -7.50 4.64
C GLY A 30 -9.12 -6.84 3.33
N VAL A 31 -10.00 -6.03 2.73
CA VAL A 31 -9.82 -5.54 1.34
C VAL A 31 -9.80 -4.02 1.24
N GLN A 32 -10.57 -3.30 2.05
CA GLN A 32 -10.66 -1.84 1.91
C GLN A 32 -9.43 -1.14 2.51
N ARG A 33 -8.74 -0.37 1.68
CA ARG A 33 -7.62 0.49 2.10
C ARG A 33 -8.11 1.65 2.97
N GLY A 34 -7.36 2.00 4.01
CA GLY A 34 -7.69 3.13 4.89
C GLY A 34 -8.92 2.90 5.77
N TYR A 35 -9.29 1.64 6.04
CA TYR A 35 -10.35 1.36 7.01
C TYR A 35 -9.80 1.51 8.43
N ASP A 36 -10.21 2.56 9.14
CA ASP A 36 -9.67 2.98 10.44
C ASP A 36 -9.50 1.83 11.44
N TRP A 37 -10.51 0.96 11.58
CA TRP A 37 -10.43 -0.16 12.52
C TRP A 37 -9.33 -1.14 12.16
N TYR A 38 -9.09 -1.39 10.87
CA TYR A 38 -8.01 -2.26 10.45
C TYR A 38 -6.64 -1.59 10.62
N GLU A 39 -6.53 -0.30 10.26
CA GLU A 39 -5.29 0.47 10.40
C GLU A 39 -4.84 0.56 11.86
N ASP A 40 -5.78 0.80 12.77
CA ASP A 40 -5.51 0.89 14.20
C ASP A 40 -5.44 -0.50 14.86
N THR A 41 -6.55 -1.24 14.87
CA THR A 41 -6.69 -2.46 15.66
C THR A 41 -6.34 -3.72 14.88
N GLY A 42 -6.79 -3.84 13.62
CA GLY A 42 -6.58 -5.04 12.80
C GLY A 42 -5.10 -5.37 12.57
N HIS A 43 -4.28 -4.39 12.20
CA HIS A 43 -2.84 -4.55 12.01
C HIS A 43 -2.15 -5.03 13.29
N ARG A 44 -2.50 -4.44 14.44
CA ARG A 44 -1.94 -4.87 15.75
C ARG A 44 -2.30 -6.30 16.11
N LEU A 45 -3.49 -6.75 15.79
CA LEU A 45 -3.94 -8.11 16.09
C LEU A 45 -3.28 -9.16 15.18
N MET A 46 -3.02 -8.82 13.91
CA MET A 46 -2.44 -9.74 12.93
C MET A 46 -0.92 -9.86 13.03
N ASP A 47 -0.22 -8.76 13.29
CA ASP A 47 1.23 -8.75 13.49
C ASP A 47 1.61 -7.73 14.58
N PRO A 48 1.54 -8.13 15.86
CA PRO A 48 1.89 -7.27 16.99
C PRO A 48 3.36 -6.79 16.95
N ALA A 49 4.26 -7.54 16.28
CA ALA A 49 5.69 -7.27 16.22
C ALA A 49 6.04 -6.24 15.13
N ALA A 50 5.30 -6.21 14.02
CA ALA A 50 5.49 -5.23 12.94
C ALA A 50 5.22 -3.78 13.36
N VAL A 51 4.31 -3.58 14.32
CA VAL A 51 3.75 -2.26 14.67
C VAL A 51 4.76 -1.31 15.31
N THR A 52 5.87 -1.82 15.87
CA THR A 52 6.81 -0.96 16.63
C THR A 52 8.20 -0.92 16.04
N SER A 53 8.91 -2.03 15.87
CA SER A 53 10.31 -1.99 15.43
C SER A 53 10.45 -1.84 13.91
N VAL A 54 9.63 -2.58 13.15
CA VAL A 54 9.67 -2.58 11.68
C VAL A 54 9.16 -1.26 11.12
N GLU A 55 8.00 -0.78 11.61
CA GLU A 55 7.42 0.48 11.15
C GLU A 55 8.33 1.69 11.46
N LYS A 56 8.85 1.79 12.70
CA LYS A 56 9.81 2.84 13.04
C LYS A 56 11.08 2.77 12.19
N LYS A 57 11.56 1.56 11.88
CA LYS A 57 12.71 1.38 10.99
C LYS A 57 12.39 1.86 9.57
N ARG A 58 11.21 1.57 9.03
CA ARG A 58 10.78 2.05 7.70
C ARG A 58 10.72 3.57 7.65
N GLN A 59 10.07 4.20 8.63
CA GLN A 59 10.00 5.65 8.75
C GLN A 59 11.39 6.29 8.78
N LYS A 60 12.28 5.76 9.63
CA LYS A 60 13.67 6.23 9.70
C LYS A 60 14.41 6.09 8.35
N LEU A 61 14.25 4.96 7.66
CA LEU A 61 14.89 4.76 6.34
C LEU A 61 14.34 5.72 5.28
N GLU A 62 13.04 6.01 5.31
CA GLU A 62 12.41 6.98 4.42
C GLU A 62 12.95 8.39 4.69
N GLU A 63 13.00 8.83 5.95
CA GLU A 63 13.57 10.12 6.36
C GLU A 63 15.05 10.28 5.95
N GLU A 64 15.87 9.25 6.16
CA GLU A 64 17.29 9.24 5.74
C GLU A 64 17.48 9.33 4.22
N CYS A 65 16.42 9.05 3.45
CA CYS A 65 16.45 9.07 2.00
C CYS A 65 15.71 10.27 1.39
N GLU A 66 15.24 11.23 2.19
CA GLU A 66 14.52 12.41 1.70
C GLU A 66 15.34 13.21 0.69
N SER A 67 16.59 13.52 1.05
CA SER A 67 17.51 14.27 0.16
C SER A 67 17.85 13.53 -1.13
N PHE A 68 17.82 12.19 -1.11
CA PHE A 68 17.93 11.40 -2.34
C PHE A 68 16.65 11.52 -3.16
N TRP A 69 15.48 11.36 -2.54
CA TRP A 69 14.18 11.42 -3.18
C TRP A 69 13.93 12.76 -3.89
N GLU A 70 14.33 13.87 -3.27
CA GLU A 70 14.22 15.23 -3.83
C GLU A 70 15.01 15.44 -5.13
N GLN A 71 16.08 14.65 -5.36
CA GLN A 71 16.86 14.70 -6.60
C GLN A 71 16.18 13.98 -7.76
N GLY A 72 15.13 13.21 -7.47
CA GLY A 72 14.42 12.43 -8.47
C GLY A 72 13.71 13.32 -9.48
N ILE A 73 13.66 12.84 -10.72
CA ILE A 73 12.91 13.44 -11.81
C ILE A 73 11.53 12.78 -11.86
N PRO A 74 10.44 13.49 -11.54
CA PRO A 74 9.10 12.93 -11.62
C PRO A 74 8.76 12.53 -13.06
N LYS A 75 8.15 11.36 -13.23
CA LYS A 75 7.67 10.84 -14.52
C LYS A 75 6.23 10.38 -14.39
N THR A 76 5.48 10.58 -15.46
CA THR A 76 4.12 10.05 -15.59
C THR A 76 3.94 9.43 -16.96
N ILE A 77 3.15 8.36 -17.01
CA ILE A 77 2.71 7.70 -18.25
C ILE A 77 1.22 7.41 -18.17
N LYS A 78 0.61 7.11 -19.32
CA LYS A 78 -0.76 6.58 -19.39
C LYS A 78 -0.69 5.08 -19.65
N SER A 79 -1.37 4.28 -18.84
CA SER A 79 -1.47 2.83 -19.04
C SER A 79 -2.32 2.51 -20.27
N TYR A 80 -2.29 1.24 -20.72
CA TYR A 80 -3.06 0.78 -21.89
C TYR A 80 -4.58 0.99 -21.74
N ASP A 81 -5.08 0.94 -20.50
CA ASP A 81 -6.48 1.16 -20.13
C ASP A 81 -6.77 2.60 -19.66
N GLY A 82 -5.80 3.50 -19.82
CA GLY A 82 -6.00 4.93 -19.70
C GLY A 82 -5.80 5.53 -18.31
N LEU A 83 -5.30 4.78 -17.34
CA LEU A 83 -4.94 5.30 -16.01
C LEU A 83 -3.64 6.10 -16.09
N LYS A 84 -3.54 7.14 -15.24
CA LYS A 84 -2.27 7.81 -14.98
C LYS A 84 -1.42 6.89 -14.11
N LEU A 85 -0.15 6.74 -14.44
CA LEU A 85 0.85 6.10 -13.59
C LEU A 85 1.98 7.09 -13.33
N ALA A 86 2.47 7.15 -12.11
CA ALA A 86 3.52 8.04 -11.65
C ALA A 86 4.74 7.27 -11.13
N GLY A 87 5.89 7.95 -11.11
CA GLY A 87 7.12 7.43 -10.53
C GLY A 87 8.23 8.47 -10.48
N GLN A 88 9.29 8.15 -9.76
CA GLN A 88 10.51 8.94 -9.66
C GLN A 88 11.66 8.27 -10.41
N MET A 89 12.43 9.05 -11.18
CA MET A 89 13.56 8.56 -11.97
C MET A 89 14.86 9.24 -11.52
N PHE A 90 15.91 8.45 -11.31
CA PHE A 90 17.23 8.91 -10.89
C PHE A 90 18.26 8.48 -11.93
N ILE A 91 18.90 9.45 -12.59
CA ILE A 91 19.86 9.19 -13.67
C ILE A 91 21.29 9.39 -13.17
N GLN A 92 22.15 8.41 -13.41
CA GLN A 92 23.56 8.44 -13.05
C GLN A 92 24.42 8.94 -14.21
N PRO A 93 25.39 9.83 -13.94
CA PRO A 93 26.19 10.45 -15.00
C PRO A 93 27.16 9.47 -15.67
N THR A 94 27.63 8.45 -14.96
CA THR A 94 28.76 7.60 -15.38
C THR A 94 28.38 6.27 -16.02
N GLN A 95 27.19 5.72 -15.74
CA GLN A 95 26.76 4.39 -16.22
C GLN A 95 25.32 4.39 -16.79
N GLN A 96 25.11 5.27 -17.77
CA GLN A 96 24.08 5.34 -18.83
C GLN A 96 23.08 4.19 -19.00
N ASN A 97 23.62 2.97 -19.13
CA ASN A 97 22.92 1.81 -19.67
C ASN A 97 22.47 0.80 -18.61
N LYS A 98 22.84 0.98 -17.33
CA LYS A 98 22.43 0.09 -16.25
C LYS A 98 21.21 0.64 -15.53
N TRP A 99 20.16 -0.16 -15.46
CA TRP A 99 18.89 0.23 -14.87
C TRP A 99 18.43 -0.74 -13.81
N VAL A 100 17.80 -0.21 -12.77
CA VAL A 100 17.00 -0.97 -11.80
C VAL A 100 15.62 -0.33 -11.71
N ILE A 101 14.58 -1.16 -11.66
CA ILE A 101 13.21 -0.73 -11.37
C ILE A 101 12.86 -1.26 -9.99
N CYS A 102 12.63 -0.36 -9.02
CA CYS A 102 12.34 -0.73 -7.63
C CYS A 102 10.83 -0.70 -7.39
N VAL A 103 10.21 -1.88 -7.25
CA VAL A 103 8.76 -2.04 -7.13
C VAL A 103 8.37 -2.24 -5.66
N HIS A 104 7.39 -1.47 -5.18
CA HIS A 104 6.94 -1.49 -3.77
C HIS A 104 5.86 -2.55 -3.48
N ASP A 105 5.54 -2.77 -2.20
CA ASP A 105 4.53 -3.73 -1.75
C ASP A 105 3.07 -3.23 -1.86
N TYR A 106 2.12 -4.16 -1.76
CA TYR A 106 0.68 -3.95 -2.01
C TYR A 106 -0.05 -2.90 -1.13
N ARG A 107 0.50 -2.42 -0.01
CA ARG A 107 -0.17 -1.38 0.81
C ARG A 107 0.69 -0.15 1.05
N SER A 108 1.62 0.12 0.14
CA SER A 108 2.62 1.18 0.33
C SER A 108 2.72 2.13 -0.87
N THR A 109 3.85 2.83 -0.97
CA THR A 109 4.26 3.70 -2.08
C THR A 109 5.70 3.41 -2.46
N GLY A 110 6.09 3.86 -3.65
CA GLY A 110 7.47 3.77 -4.13
C GLY A 110 8.45 4.47 -3.18
N LYS A 111 8.10 5.67 -2.70
CA LYS A 111 8.95 6.42 -1.75
C LYS A 111 9.21 5.62 -0.48
N ARG A 112 8.13 5.17 0.17
CA ARG A 112 8.18 4.54 1.49
C ARG A 112 8.95 3.23 1.49
N ASP A 113 8.84 2.45 0.43
CA ASP A 113 9.44 1.10 0.39
C ASP A 113 10.80 1.08 -0.29
N MET A 114 10.94 1.89 -1.33
CA MET A 114 12.00 1.71 -2.31
C MET A 114 12.97 2.88 -2.39
N SER A 115 12.74 4.01 -1.70
CA SER A 115 13.72 5.13 -1.67
C SER A 115 15.09 4.69 -1.15
N HIS A 116 15.12 3.92 -0.06
CA HIS A 116 16.36 3.39 0.50
C HIS A 116 17.07 2.40 -0.44
N ILE A 117 16.32 1.45 -1.00
CA ILE A 117 16.86 0.45 -1.93
C ILE A 117 17.36 1.13 -3.22
N GLY A 118 16.57 2.07 -3.75
CA GLY A 118 16.91 2.87 -4.92
C GLY A 118 18.18 3.68 -4.71
N LYS A 119 18.33 4.35 -3.56
CA LYS A 119 19.55 5.08 -3.19
C LYS A 119 20.78 4.17 -3.25
N ARG A 120 20.70 2.96 -2.69
CA ARG A 120 21.81 1.99 -2.70
C ARG A 120 22.21 1.54 -4.10
N TYR A 121 21.26 1.44 -5.04
CA TYR A 121 21.56 1.15 -6.43
C TYR A 121 22.12 2.35 -7.19
N ALA A 122 21.58 3.54 -6.93
CA ALA A 122 22.11 4.80 -7.45
C ALA A 122 23.58 5.00 -7.05
N GLU A 123 23.93 4.78 -5.77
CA GLU A 123 25.30 4.82 -5.25
C GLU A 123 26.25 3.81 -5.93
N LYS A 124 25.71 2.73 -6.51
CA LYS A 124 26.45 1.73 -7.30
C LYS A 124 26.52 2.08 -8.80
N GLY A 125 26.00 3.23 -9.21
CA GLY A 125 26.03 3.73 -10.58
C GLY A 125 24.84 3.29 -11.45
N PHE A 126 23.78 2.70 -10.90
CA PHE A 126 22.59 2.36 -11.69
C PHE A 126 21.67 3.56 -11.82
N ASN A 127 21.10 3.75 -13.01
CA ASN A 127 19.87 4.51 -13.14
C ASN A 127 18.75 3.77 -12.40
N VAL A 128 17.86 4.50 -11.74
CA VAL A 128 16.80 3.93 -10.92
C VAL A 128 15.46 4.50 -11.35
N LEU A 129 14.47 3.63 -11.51
CA LEU A 129 13.07 4.00 -11.62
C LEU A 129 12.32 3.44 -10.41
N ILE A 130 11.62 4.31 -9.68
CA ILE A 130 10.78 3.95 -8.54
C ILE A 130 9.34 4.35 -8.87
N PRO A 131 8.54 3.45 -9.47
CA PRO A 131 7.14 3.72 -9.76
C PRO A 131 6.27 3.60 -8.51
N ASP A 132 5.19 4.37 -8.50
CA ASP A 132 4.01 4.00 -7.73
C ASP A 132 3.15 3.05 -8.59
N LEU A 133 2.85 1.87 -8.06
CA LEU A 133 2.00 0.90 -8.73
C LEU A 133 0.57 1.43 -8.85
N ARG A 134 -0.21 0.84 -9.76
CA ARG A 134 -1.63 1.17 -9.97
C ARG A 134 -2.38 1.28 -8.64
N ALA A 135 -3.14 2.37 -8.45
CA ALA A 135 -3.94 2.64 -7.25
C ALA A 135 -3.12 2.78 -5.95
N HIS A 136 -1.88 3.26 -6.07
CA HIS A 136 -0.95 3.53 -4.97
C HIS A 136 -0.24 4.86 -5.21
N GLY A 137 0.15 5.54 -4.13
CA GLY A 137 0.87 6.81 -4.21
C GLY A 137 0.21 7.80 -5.16
N GLU A 138 0.97 8.28 -6.14
CA GLU A 138 0.51 9.26 -7.13
C GLU A 138 -0.05 8.65 -8.45
N SER A 139 -0.21 7.32 -8.48
CA SER A 139 -0.79 6.53 -9.59
C SER A 139 -2.28 6.20 -9.39
#